data_AF-A0A2N6U006-F1
#
_entry.id   AF-A0A2N6U006-F1
#
_cell.length_a   1.000
_cell.length_b   1.000
_cell.length_c   1.000
_cell.angle_alpha   90.00
_cell.angle_beta   90.00
_cell.angle_gamma   90.00
#
_symmetry.space_group_name_H-M   'P 1'
#
loop_
_entity.id
_entity.type
_entity.pdbx_description
1 polymer ?
#
loop_
_entity_poly.entity_id
_entity_poly.type
_entity_poly.pdbx_seq_one_letter_code
_entity_poly.pdbx_strand_id
1 'polypeptide(L)'
;MISKKRNHEEIRAWLEELMSSMPLEQQKQTVTSLLDHAGAAAMPAALARPERRGPRREEPVVLTIRADIEQARPPIWRRLEMPSDLTFQQLHHILQAVFDWEDRHLWRFGLGGSPFSPEAQLLLCPYDVEDGEEDGVPAKDVHLDEAFAAVGDTVRYVYDYGDMWEVRLKLEKIRPAEREDRQVRAIAGRRAAPPEDCGGLTDAEDLATVLPDPAHLDLAELNDLLWAEGDARAEPDFHPAYTQLLERTTGHPVHHRLKMPGLDLMVAPEPPEEDELIAALDPILWFMREADGEGITLTAAGHLPPALVERACEVVPTQITGLGKDNREVHAASVRHFRHALQTVKLLRKHKGTLRLPAKIAPLLEDPWGLWEHLRSTLIPERDGFERDASTVLLLHVSMLPSGGALSIDAVVRLLGELGWSTSDRWGLHALIRELPACSILRNLRPDAASRRDERLSDVAITLARATLAPEETDDW
;
A
#
# COMPACT_ATOMS: atom_id res chain seq x y z
N MET A 1 61.66 4.57 35.87
CA MET A 1 61.36 3.12 36.03
C MET A 1 60.03 2.85 35.34
N ILE A 2 60.13 2.22 34.16
CA ILE A 2 59.14 1.39 33.43
C ILE A 2 57.66 1.79 33.57
N SER A 3 57.21 2.57 32.58
CA SER A 3 55.81 2.67 32.18
C SER A 3 55.33 1.30 31.68
N LYS A 4 54.40 0.66 32.40
CA LYS A 4 53.63 -0.47 31.88
C LYS A 4 52.53 0.11 31.00
N LYS A 5 52.63 -0.06 29.68
CA LYS A 5 51.46 0.03 28.79
C LYS A 5 50.44 -0.99 29.29
N ARG A 6 49.33 -0.54 29.87
CA ARG A 6 48.17 -1.40 30.13
C ARG A 6 47.62 -1.90 28.79
N ASN A 7 47.24 -3.16 28.73
CA ASN A 7 46.66 -3.75 27.53
C ASN A 7 45.25 -3.15 27.29
N HIS A 8 44.81 -3.07 26.04
CA HIS A 8 43.52 -2.45 25.66
C HIS A 8 42.34 -3.11 26.38
N GLU A 9 42.41 -4.42 26.60
CA GLU A 9 41.41 -5.20 27.33
C GLU A 9 41.38 -4.87 28.83
N GLU A 10 42.53 -4.61 29.46
CA GLU A 10 42.60 -4.21 30.88
C GLU A 10 42.04 -2.80 31.09
N ILE A 11 42.22 -1.92 30.12
CA ILE A 11 41.64 -0.57 30.14
C ILE A 11 40.13 -0.64 29.96
N ARG A 12 39.65 -1.48 29.04
CA ARG A 12 38.22 -1.69 28.78
C ARG A 12 37.50 -2.29 30.00
N ALA A 13 38.05 -3.36 30.58
CA ALA A 13 37.47 -3.98 31.77
C ALA A 13 37.43 -3.01 32.97
N TRP A 14 38.48 -2.20 33.16
CA TRP A 14 38.51 -1.18 34.20
C TRP A 14 37.48 -0.06 33.96
N LEU A 15 37.27 0.35 32.69
CA LEU A 15 36.25 1.35 32.34
C LEU A 15 34.83 0.80 32.52
N GLU A 16 34.57 -0.45 32.13
CA GLU A 16 33.27 -1.11 32.32
C GLU A 16 32.93 -1.24 33.81
N GLU A 17 33.89 -1.63 34.65
CA GLU A 17 33.74 -1.67 36.11
C GLU A 17 33.47 -0.26 36.69
N LEU A 18 34.23 0.75 36.25
CA LEU A 18 34.06 2.13 36.68
C LEU A 18 32.68 2.69 36.29
N MET A 19 32.22 2.48 35.06
CA MET A 19 30.93 2.96 34.58
C MET A 19 29.77 2.24 35.30
N SER A 20 29.86 0.92 35.48
CA SER A 20 28.82 0.13 36.16
C SER A 20 28.56 0.55 37.61
N SER A 21 29.55 1.18 38.25
CA SER A 21 29.46 1.69 39.62
C SER A 21 28.85 3.11 39.75
N MET A 22 28.56 3.78 38.63
CA MET A 22 28.03 5.15 38.60
C MET A 22 26.54 5.20 38.24
N PRO A 23 25.77 6.16 38.79
CA PRO A 23 24.41 6.47 38.33
C PRO A 23 24.38 6.94 36.87
N LEU A 24 23.32 6.61 36.14
CA LEU A 24 23.18 6.87 34.69
C LEU A 24 23.39 8.34 34.29
N GLU A 25 22.90 9.29 35.08
CA GLU A 25 23.09 10.73 34.81
C GLU A 25 24.56 11.17 34.97
N GLN A 26 25.29 10.51 35.85
CA GLN A 26 26.71 10.78 36.06
C GLN A 26 27.57 10.12 34.98
N GLN A 27 27.15 8.96 34.46
CA GLN A 27 27.73 8.34 33.27
C GLN A 27 27.60 9.27 32.05
N LYS A 28 26.39 9.79 31.79
CA LYS A 28 26.13 10.74 30.69
C LYS A 28 27.02 11.97 30.78
N GLN A 29 27.08 12.63 31.95
CA GLN A 29 27.93 13.81 32.15
C GLN A 29 29.42 13.50 31.97
N THR A 30 29.88 12.31 32.37
CA THR A 30 31.28 11.90 32.21
C THR A 30 31.61 11.67 30.73
N VAL A 31 30.71 11.04 29.96
CA VAL A 31 30.87 10.85 28.52
C VAL A 31 30.85 12.20 27.79
N THR A 32 29.90 13.09 28.09
CA THR A 32 29.85 14.44 27.51
C THR A 32 31.12 15.22 27.81
N SER A 33 31.60 15.19 29.06
CA SER A 33 32.84 15.87 29.47
C SER A 33 34.07 15.30 28.76
N LEU A 34 34.15 13.98 28.56
CA LEU A 34 35.24 13.35 27.81
C LEU A 34 35.21 13.73 26.32
N LEU A 35 34.03 13.83 25.72
CA LEU A 35 33.83 14.29 24.34
C LEU A 35 34.25 15.77 24.19
N ASP A 36 33.92 16.61 25.18
CA ASP A 36 34.30 18.03 25.20
C ASP A 36 35.82 18.23 25.40
N HIS A 37 36.47 17.37 26.18
CA HIS A 37 37.92 17.45 26.45
C HIS A 37 38.79 16.82 25.36
N ALA A 38 38.27 15.85 24.60
CA ALA A 38 39.03 15.17 23.56
C ALA A 38 39.33 16.08 22.35
N GLY A 39 38.48 17.10 22.11
CA GLY A 39 38.56 17.95 20.92
C GLY A 39 38.33 17.16 19.63
N ALA A 40 37.76 17.80 18.60
CA ALA A 40 37.43 17.18 17.32
C ALA A 40 38.63 16.53 16.56
N ALA A 41 39.84 16.59 17.10
CA ALA A 41 41.08 16.05 16.52
C ALA A 41 41.52 14.69 17.12
N ALA A 42 40.79 14.12 18.09
CA ALA A 42 41.11 12.81 18.69
C ALA A 42 40.06 11.72 18.41
N MET A 43 39.08 11.96 17.54
CA MET A 43 38.35 10.87 16.91
C MET A 43 39.27 10.28 15.84
N PRO A 44 39.66 8.99 15.89
CA PRO A 44 40.25 8.37 14.72
C PRO A 44 39.28 8.63 13.56
N ALA A 45 39.78 9.15 12.44
CA ALA A 45 39.01 9.31 11.21
C ALA A 45 38.13 8.07 11.07
N ALA A 46 36.80 8.25 11.06
CA ALA A 46 35.82 7.18 11.11
C ALA A 46 36.32 6.05 10.20
N LEU A 47 36.73 4.93 10.81
CA LEU A 47 37.18 3.78 10.04
C LEU A 47 35.97 3.40 9.20
N ALA A 48 36.05 3.63 7.89
CA ALA A 48 34.97 3.26 6.98
C ALA A 48 34.61 1.80 7.28
N ARG A 49 33.31 1.56 7.52
CA ARG A 49 32.83 0.22 7.82
C ARG A 49 33.28 -0.76 6.73
N PRO A 50 33.59 -2.02 7.08
CA PRO A 50 34.08 -2.97 6.10
C PRO A 50 33.01 -3.27 5.04
N GLU A 51 33.42 -3.43 3.77
CA GLU A 51 32.57 -4.03 2.74
C GLU A 51 32.57 -5.55 2.95
N ARG A 52 31.40 -6.10 3.30
CA ARG A 52 31.16 -7.50 3.63
C ARG A 52 30.31 -8.20 2.57
N ARG A 53 29.75 -7.47 1.61
CA ARG A 53 28.92 -8.05 0.55
C ARG A 53 29.76 -8.76 -0.49
N GLY A 54 29.25 -9.88 -0.96
CA GLY A 54 29.71 -10.58 -2.15
C GLY A 54 29.02 -10.07 -3.43
N PRO A 55 29.44 -10.56 -4.60
CA PRO A 55 28.72 -10.29 -5.84
C PRO A 55 27.35 -10.97 -5.84
N ARG A 56 26.39 -10.39 -6.56
CA ARG A 56 25.10 -11.02 -6.86
C ARG A 56 25.28 -12.29 -7.67
N ARG A 57 24.38 -13.24 -7.48
CA ARG A 57 24.32 -14.46 -8.30
C ARG A 57 23.74 -14.13 -9.68
N GLU A 58 24.22 -14.81 -10.71
CA GLU A 58 23.67 -14.68 -12.07
C GLU A 58 22.26 -15.29 -12.17
N GLU A 59 22.03 -16.38 -11.44
CA GLU A 59 20.73 -17.05 -11.34
C GLU A 59 20.25 -17.09 -9.88
N PRO A 60 18.99 -16.74 -9.60
CA PRO A 60 18.41 -16.87 -8.27
C PRO A 60 18.42 -18.32 -7.76
N VAL A 61 18.67 -18.45 -6.46
CA VAL A 61 18.58 -19.72 -5.73
C VAL A 61 17.57 -19.59 -4.60
N VAL A 62 17.11 -20.71 -4.06
CA VAL A 62 16.33 -20.68 -2.81
C VAL A 62 17.26 -20.82 -1.63
N LEU A 63 17.11 -19.90 -0.69
CA LEU A 63 17.80 -19.86 0.59
C LEU A 63 16.87 -20.41 1.67
N THR A 64 17.35 -21.38 2.44
CA THR A 64 16.71 -21.75 3.71
C THR A 64 17.41 -20.98 4.83
N ILE A 65 16.73 -19.99 5.40
CA ILE A 65 17.25 -19.12 6.46
C ILE A 65 16.49 -19.42 7.75
N ARG A 66 17.24 -19.60 8.84
CA ARG A 66 16.69 -19.67 10.19
C ARG A 66 16.81 -18.30 10.86
N ALA A 67 15.70 -17.78 11.34
CA ALA A 67 15.58 -16.55 12.12
C ALA A 67 15.30 -16.91 13.59
N ASP A 68 16.21 -16.57 14.49
CA ASP A 68 16.08 -16.80 15.93
C ASP A 68 16.03 -15.45 16.67
N ILE A 69 15.03 -15.23 17.52
CA ILE A 69 15.07 -14.13 18.49
C ILE A 69 16.13 -14.47 19.54
N GLU A 70 17.13 -13.61 19.67
CA GLU A 70 18.21 -13.80 20.63
C GLU A 70 17.70 -13.72 22.07
N GLN A 71 18.40 -14.40 22.97
CA GLN A 71 18.12 -14.42 24.42
C GLN A 71 16.75 -15.05 24.82
N ALA A 72 15.89 -15.41 23.87
CA ALA A 72 14.61 -16.05 24.15
C ALA A 72 14.74 -17.43 24.80
N ARG A 73 14.00 -17.64 25.90
CA ARG A 73 14.00 -18.89 26.67
C ARG A 73 12.57 -19.36 27.00
N PRO A 74 12.10 -20.50 26.44
CA PRO A 74 12.71 -21.32 25.40
C PRO A 74 12.80 -20.58 24.04
N PRO A 75 13.63 -21.08 23.09
CA PRO A 75 13.88 -20.39 21.83
C PRO A 75 12.61 -20.10 21.03
N ILE A 76 12.52 -18.88 20.51
CA ILE A 76 11.50 -18.41 19.57
C ILE A 76 12.18 -18.24 18.21
N TRP A 77 11.68 -18.91 17.18
CA TRP A 77 12.34 -18.93 15.88
C TRP A 77 11.42 -19.31 14.72
N ARG A 78 11.87 -18.99 13.50
CA ARG A 78 11.25 -19.32 12.22
C ARG A 78 12.31 -19.87 11.26
N ARG A 79 11.94 -20.82 10.40
CA ARG A 79 12.76 -21.30 9.30
C ARG A 79 12.01 -21.05 8.01
N LEU A 80 12.64 -20.25 7.16
CA LEU A 80 12.04 -19.67 5.98
C LEU A 80 12.76 -20.19 4.75
N GLU A 81 12.02 -20.60 3.72
CA GLU A 81 12.54 -20.71 2.36
C GLU A 81 12.16 -19.45 1.60
N MET A 82 13.12 -18.83 0.93
CA MET A 82 12.89 -17.63 0.14
C MET A 82 13.89 -17.50 -1.01
N PRO A 83 13.56 -16.79 -2.09
CA PRO A 83 14.48 -16.64 -3.19
C PRO A 83 15.57 -15.61 -2.87
N SER A 84 16.77 -15.84 -3.40
CA SER A 84 18.00 -15.15 -2.99
C SER A 84 18.13 -13.71 -3.49
N ASP A 85 17.33 -13.34 -4.48
CA ASP A 85 17.26 -12.02 -5.10
C ASP A 85 16.27 -11.07 -4.39
N LEU A 86 15.73 -11.44 -3.22
CA LEU A 86 15.01 -10.50 -2.37
C LEU A 86 15.97 -9.43 -1.83
N THR A 87 15.46 -8.23 -1.58
CA THR A 87 16.20 -7.17 -0.90
C THR A 87 16.11 -7.30 0.61
N PHE A 88 17.02 -6.66 1.34
CA PHE A 88 16.95 -6.60 2.80
C PHE A 88 15.73 -5.81 3.31
N GLN A 89 15.20 -4.86 2.53
CA GLN A 89 13.92 -4.21 2.87
C GLN A 89 12.74 -5.20 2.77
N GLN A 90 12.69 -6.03 1.72
CA GLN A 90 11.67 -7.08 1.62
C GLN A 90 11.81 -8.11 2.75
N LEU A 91 13.05 -8.47 3.11
CA LEU A 91 13.31 -9.33 4.26
C LEU A 91 12.80 -8.72 5.58
N HIS A 92 12.94 -7.41 5.77
CA HIS A 92 12.38 -6.76 6.94
C HIS A 92 10.85 -6.96 7.03
N HIS A 93 10.08 -6.71 5.96
CA HIS A 93 8.63 -6.96 5.98
C HIS A 93 8.28 -8.44 6.22
N ILE A 94 9.07 -9.36 5.66
CA ILE A 94 8.93 -10.80 5.95
C ILE A 94 9.16 -11.08 7.45
N LEU A 95 10.16 -10.45 8.06
CA LEU A 95 10.43 -10.60 9.50
C LEU A 95 9.30 -10.02 10.35
N GLN A 96 8.71 -8.90 9.95
CA GLN A 96 7.52 -8.34 10.61
C GLN A 96 6.36 -9.33 10.57
N ALA A 97 6.03 -9.87 9.40
CA ALA A 97 4.95 -10.84 9.26
C ALA A 97 5.19 -12.13 10.07
N VAL A 98 6.41 -12.69 10.06
CA VAL A 98 6.67 -13.98 10.74
C VAL A 98 6.79 -13.89 12.25
N PHE A 99 7.02 -12.68 12.75
CA PHE A 99 7.03 -12.38 14.18
C PHE A 99 5.79 -11.56 14.61
N ASP A 100 4.79 -11.42 13.75
CA ASP A 100 3.52 -10.73 14.06
C ASP A 100 3.73 -9.33 14.66
N TRP A 101 4.64 -8.57 14.04
CA TRP A 101 4.99 -7.19 14.40
C TRP A 101 4.37 -6.17 13.44
N GLU A 102 4.23 -4.93 13.91
CA GLU A 102 3.42 -3.89 13.26
C GLU A 102 4.21 -2.92 12.36
N ASP A 103 5.52 -3.07 12.21
CA ASP A 103 6.43 -2.16 11.48
C ASP A 103 6.30 -0.67 11.92
N ARG A 104 6.28 -0.45 13.23
CA ARG A 104 6.11 0.89 13.83
C ARG A 104 7.41 1.52 14.31
N HIS A 105 8.50 0.78 14.29
CA HIS A 105 9.77 1.17 14.89
C HIS A 105 10.93 1.07 13.92
N LEU A 106 12.02 1.78 14.23
CA LEU A 106 13.24 1.74 13.44
C LEU A 106 13.91 0.37 13.49
N TRP A 107 14.63 0.06 12.42
CA TRP A 107 15.33 -1.21 12.26
C TRP A 107 16.62 -1.06 11.46
N ARG A 108 17.50 -2.05 11.60
CA ARG A 108 18.74 -2.13 10.83
C ARG A 108 19.26 -3.55 10.73
N PHE A 109 20.02 -3.83 9.67
CA PHE A 109 20.82 -5.06 9.57
C PHE A 109 22.31 -4.80 9.74
N GLY A 110 23.01 -5.82 10.23
CA GLY A 110 24.46 -5.83 10.42
C GLY A 110 25.06 -7.09 9.81
N LEU A 111 25.95 -6.92 8.84
CA LEU A 111 26.70 -8.01 8.22
C LEU A 111 28.03 -8.17 8.95
N GLY A 112 28.35 -9.40 9.36
CA GLY A 112 29.60 -9.72 10.05
C GLY A 112 29.65 -9.31 11.53
N GLY A 113 28.56 -8.81 12.10
CA GLY A 113 28.49 -8.39 13.50
C GLY A 113 27.12 -7.81 13.89
N SER A 114 27.00 -7.36 15.14
CA SER A 114 25.82 -6.60 15.59
C SER A 114 25.70 -5.28 14.79
N PRO A 115 24.50 -4.78 14.48
CA PRO A 115 24.33 -3.49 13.79
C PRO A 115 24.83 -2.27 14.58
N PHE A 116 25.22 -2.44 15.84
CA PHE A 116 25.84 -1.40 16.66
C PHE A 116 27.36 -1.60 16.85
N SER A 117 27.93 -2.65 16.26
CA SER A 117 29.38 -2.87 16.26
C SER A 117 30.02 -2.10 15.10
N PRO A 118 31.18 -1.43 15.33
CA PRO A 118 31.90 -0.74 14.26
C PRO A 118 32.53 -1.69 13.23
N GLU A 119 32.61 -2.98 13.53
CA GLU A 119 33.13 -4.02 12.62
C GLU A 119 32.06 -4.59 11.66
N ALA A 120 30.80 -4.21 11.83
CA ALA A 120 29.68 -4.61 10.99
C ALA A 120 29.47 -3.63 9.84
N GLN A 121 29.11 -4.16 8.66
CA GLN A 121 28.53 -3.33 7.60
C GLN A 121 27.05 -3.13 7.88
N LEU A 122 26.57 -1.88 7.81
CA LEU A 122 25.17 -1.56 8.07
C LEU A 122 24.33 -1.55 6.82
N LEU A 123 23.14 -2.12 6.93
CA LEU A 123 22.06 -1.89 5.98
C LEU A 123 20.98 -1.04 6.65
N LEU A 124 20.72 0.12 6.07
CA LEU A 124 19.92 1.20 6.62
C LEU A 124 18.44 1.04 6.23
N CYS A 125 17.55 1.34 7.18
CA CYS A 125 16.13 1.49 6.88
C CYS A 125 15.86 2.81 6.13
N PRO A 126 14.68 3.00 5.53
CA PRO A 126 14.35 4.22 4.80
C PRO A 126 14.52 5.50 5.64
N TYR A 127 14.10 5.47 6.91
CA TYR A 127 14.22 6.62 7.80
C TYR A 127 15.68 7.03 8.05
N ASP A 128 16.58 6.07 8.31
CA ASP A 128 18.01 6.37 8.53
C ASP A 128 18.60 7.06 7.28
N VAL A 129 18.22 6.63 6.07
CA VAL A 129 18.66 7.26 4.82
C VAL A 129 18.10 8.67 4.66
N GLU A 130 16.82 8.88 4.99
CA GLU A 130 16.16 10.19 4.92
C GLU A 130 16.71 11.19 5.94
N ASP A 131 17.11 10.73 7.13
CA ASP A 131 17.76 11.54 8.16
C ASP A 131 19.22 11.88 7.83
N GLY A 132 19.74 11.33 6.73
CA GLY A 132 21.08 11.63 6.21
C GLY A 132 22.18 10.79 6.85
N GLU A 133 21.88 9.59 7.35
CA GLU A 133 22.90 8.62 7.74
C GLU A 133 23.71 8.17 6.52
N GLU A 134 25.01 8.44 6.54
CA GLU A 134 25.94 8.09 5.46
C GLU A 134 26.77 6.83 5.80
N ASP A 135 26.76 6.38 7.07
CA ASP A 135 27.50 5.20 7.55
C ASP A 135 26.71 3.89 7.35
N GLY A 136 26.40 3.58 6.08
CA GLY A 136 25.71 2.35 5.71
C GLY A 136 25.23 2.32 4.25
N VAL A 137 24.55 1.25 3.86
CA VAL A 137 23.96 1.08 2.52
C VAL A 137 22.44 0.95 2.67
N PRO A 138 21.61 1.60 1.83
CA PRO A 138 20.16 1.40 1.89
C PRO A 138 19.80 -0.09 1.72
N ALA A 139 19.01 -0.64 2.65
CA ALA A 139 18.63 -2.05 2.65
C ALA A 139 17.83 -2.47 1.40
N LYS A 140 17.15 -1.51 0.76
CA LYS A 140 16.44 -1.70 -0.51
C LYS A 140 17.34 -2.02 -1.70
N ASP A 141 18.62 -1.63 -1.63
CA ASP A 141 19.57 -1.76 -2.73
C ASP A 141 20.43 -3.03 -2.62
N VAL A 142 20.27 -3.80 -1.54
CA VAL A 142 21.11 -4.98 -1.24
C VAL A 142 20.27 -6.25 -1.29
N HIS A 143 20.68 -7.20 -2.12
CA HIS A 143 20.05 -8.51 -2.22
C HIS A 143 20.53 -9.48 -1.14
N LEU A 144 19.72 -10.50 -0.83
CA LEU A 144 20.09 -11.53 0.15
C LEU A 144 21.32 -12.33 -0.28
N ASP A 145 21.48 -12.61 -1.56
CA ASP A 145 22.64 -13.34 -2.10
C ASP A 145 23.97 -12.60 -1.96
N GLU A 146 23.94 -11.27 -1.85
CA GLU A 146 25.10 -10.45 -1.55
C GLU A 146 25.60 -10.68 -0.11
N ALA A 147 24.72 -11.08 0.82
CA ALA A 147 25.07 -11.31 2.23
C ALA A 147 25.13 -12.79 2.62
N PHE A 148 24.36 -13.66 1.96
CA PHE A 148 24.25 -15.09 2.21
C PHE A 148 24.89 -15.88 1.05
N ALA A 149 26.21 -15.81 0.96
CA ALA A 149 26.97 -16.45 -0.11
C ALA A 149 27.15 -17.96 0.12
N ALA A 150 27.37 -18.37 1.38
CA ALA A 150 27.67 -19.73 1.78
C ALA A 150 26.84 -20.19 2.99
N VAL A 151 26.55 -21.49 3.04
CA VAL A 151 25.87 -22.11 4.19
C VAL A 151 26.66 -21.84 5.47
N GLY A 152 25.98 -21.34 6.49
CA GLY A 152 26.58 -20.90 7.75
C GLY A 152 26.74 -19.39 7.88
N ASP A 153 26.61 -18.62 6.79
CA ASP A 153 26.62 -17.16 6.84
C ASP A 153 25.50 -16.64 7.75
N THR A 154 25.80 -15.55 8.46
CA THR A 154 24.89 -14.95 9.43
C THR A 154 24.76 -13.45 9.24
N VAL A 155 23.53 -12.96 9.41
CA VAL A 155 23.21 -11.53 9.49
C VAL A 155 22.47 -11.27 10.80
N ARG A 156 22.70 -10.08 11.37
CA ARG A 156 21.96 -9.58 12.53
C ARG A 156 20.92 -8.59 12.10
N TYR A 157 19.73 -8.71 12.65
CA TYR A 157 18.65 -7.75 12.48
C TYR A 157 18.27 -7.22 13.87
N VAL A 158 18.08 -5.91 13.97
CA VAL A 158 17.54 -5.28 15.18
C VAL A 158 16.26 -4.56 14.79
N TYR A 159 15.21 -4.82 15.55
CA TYR A 159 13.92 -4.12 15.45
C TYR A 159 13.61 -3.43 16.78
N ASP A 160 13.08 -2.21 16.66
CA ASP A 160 12.76 -1.32 17.76
C ASP A 160 13.97 -0.95 18.63
N TYR A 161 14.44 0.30 18.52
CA TYR A 161 15.58 0.77 19.32
C TYR A 161 15.21 1.05 20.78
N GLY A 162 13.93 0.97 21.15
CA GLY A 162 13.46 0.94 22.52
C GLY A 162 13.64 -0.45 23.14
N ASP A 163 12.93 -1.44 22.60
CA ASP A 163 12.92 -2.80 23.13
C ASP A 163 14.12 -3.66 22.71
N MET A 164 14.80 -3.27 21.63
CA MET A 164 16.05 -3.86 21.12
C MET A 164 15.93 -5.35 20.76
N TRP A 165 14.88 -5.72 20.02
CA TRP A 165 14.69 -7.09 19.56
C TRP A 165 15.77 -7.48 18.56
N GLU A 166 16.73 -8.30 19.00
CA GLU A 166 17.77 -8.85 18.14
C GLU A 166 17.35 -10.18 17.53
N VAL A 167 17.39 -10.28 16.19
CA VAL A 167 17.17 -11.52 15.46
C VAL A 167 18.46 -11.97 14.78
N ARG A 168 18.86 -13.22 15.04
CA ARG A 168 19.92 -13.90 14.29
C ARG A 168 19.33 -14.54 13.05
N LEU A 169 19.83 -14.16 11.89
CA LEU A 169 19.55 -14.84 10.63
C LEU A 169 20.74 -15.73 10.28
N LYS A 170 20.49 -17.00 9.99
CA LYS A 170 21.52 -17.96 9.60
C LYS A 170 21.10 -18.73 8.36
N LEU A 171 21.94 -18.73 7.34
CA LEU A 171 21.75 -19.54 6.15
C LEU A 171 22.05 -21.02 6.47
N GLU A 172 21.05 -21.88 6.32
CA GLU A 172 21.16 -23.32 6.61
C GLU A 172 21.30 -24.17 5.34
N LYS A 173 20.71 -23.74 4.22
CA LYS A 173 20.72 -24.49 2.96
C LYS A 173 20.57 -23.55 1.76
N ILE A 174 21.18 -23.94 0.64
CA ILE A 174 21.02 -23.32 -0.66
C ILE A 174 20.60 -24.41 -1.64
N ARG A 175 19.59 -24.16 -2.47
CA ARG A 175 19.18 -25.06 -3.56
C ARG A 175 18.82 -24.26 -4.82
N PRO A 176 18.91 -24.85 -6.03
CA PRO A 176 18.39 -24.20 -7.23
C PRO A 176 16.92 -23.82 -7.06
N ALA A 177 16.52 -22.69 -7.66
CA ALA A 177 15.13 -22.27 -7.71
C ALA A 177 14.38 -23.00 -8.84
N GLU A 178 13.21 -23.55 -8.54
CA GLU A 178 12.26 -24.09 -9.51
C GLU A 178 11.19 -23.03 -9.84
N ARG A 179 10.37 -23.27 -10.88
CA ARG A 179 9.35 -22.29 -11.35
C ARG A 179 8.37 -21.88 -10.24
N GLU A 180 8.12 -22.76 -9.28
CA GLU A 180 7.18 -22.61 -8.16
C GLU A 180 7.81 -21.95 -6.92
N ASP A 181 9.13 -21.72 -6.91
CA ASP A 181 9.88 -21.23 -5.76
C ASP A 181 9.98 -19.71 -5.68
N ARG A 182 9.02 -19.00 -6.26
CA ARG A 182 9.01 -17.53 -6.28
C ARG A 182 8.54 -16.90 -4.96
N GLN A 183 8.08 -17.72 -4.02
CA GLN A 183 7.41 -17.29 -2.79
C GLN A 183 8.20 -17.61 -1.53
N VAL A 184 7.96 -16.81 -0.50
CA VAL A 184 8.48 -17.03 0.84
C VAL A 184 7.59 -18.05 1.56
N ARG A 185 8.20 -19.03 2.23
CA ARG A 185 7.46 -20.03 3.02
C ARG A 185 8.10 -20.27 4.35
N ALA A 186 7.31 -20.27 5.42
CA ALA A 186 7.72 -20.77 6.72
C ALA A 186 7.58 -22.30 6.74
N ILE A 187 8.70 -23.01 6.71
CA ILE A 187 8.73 -24.49 6.67
C ILE A 187 8.86 -25.11 8.06
N ALA A 188 9.25 -24.32 9.06
CA ALA A 188 9.23 -24.72 10.46
C ALA A 188 9.31 -23.48 11.37
N GLY A 189 8.96 -23.63 12.63
CA GLY A 189 9.14 -22.59 13.63
C GLY A 189 8.81 -23.10 15.03
N ARG A 190 8.92 -22.21 16.01
CA ARG A 190 8.47 -22.49 17.37
C ARG A 190 8.05 -21.21 18.09
N ARG A 191 6.94 -21.32 18.84
CA ARG A 191 6.42 -20.32 19.79
C ARG A 191 5.93 -19.03 19.16
N ALA A 192 5.01 -18.36 19.86
CA ALA A 192 4.59 -17.01 19.53
C ALA A 192 5.78 -16.06 19.69
N ALA A 193 5.81 -15.01 18.88
CA ALA A 193 6.76 -13.93 19.03
C ALA A 193 6.33 -12.99 20.18
N PRO A 194 7.26 -12.23 20.77
CA PRO A 194 6.90 -11.14 21.67
C PRO A 194 5.99 -10.12 20.98
N PRO A 195 4.89 -9.69 21.59
CA PRO A 195 4.05 -8.62 21.04
C PRO A 195 4.81 -7.31 20.93
N GLU A 196 4.33 -6.43 20.05
CA GLU A 196 4.77 -5.03 19.97
C GLU A 196 4.70 -4.34 21.34
N ASP A 197 5.63 -3.40 21.60
CA ASP A 197 5.66 -2.55 22.80
C ASP A 197 5.61 -3.31 24.15
N CYS A 198 6.04 -4.58 24.20
CA CYS A 198 6.01 -5.37 25.44
C CYS A 198 7.20 -5.13 26.37
N GLY A 199 8.21 -4.33 25.98
CA GLY A 199 9.34 -3.95 26.82
C GLY A 199 10.53 -4.91 26.72
N GLY A 200 10.75 -5.56 25.56
CA GLY A 200 11.89 -6.44 25.34
C GLY A 200 11.78 -7.84 25.98
N LEU A 201 10.58 -8.26 26.41
CA LEU A 201 10.32 -9.58 27.01
C LEU A 201 10.57 -10.75 26.03
N THR A 202 11.54 -11.61 26.33
CA THR A 202 11.89 -12.76 25.47
C THR A 202 11.72 -14.12 26.15
N ASP A 203 11.57 -14.19 27.47
CA ASP A 203 11.38 -15.45 28.18
C ASP A 203 9.90 -15.84 28.32
N ALA A 204 9.66 -17.13 28.52
CA ALA A 204 8.32 -17.68 28.53
C ALA A 204 7.46 -17.24 29.72
N GLU A 205 8.08 -16.95 30.87
CA GLU A 205 7.34 -16.62 32.08
C GLU A 205 6.80 -15.19 31.97
N ASP A 206 7.65 -14.27 31.51
CA ASP A 206 7.27 -12.89 31.25
C ASP A 206 6.31 -12.77 30.06
N LEU A 207 6.53 -13.51 28.97
CA LEU A 207 5.62 -13.52 27.83
C LEU A 207 4.23 -14.06 28.18
N ALA A 208 4.12 -14.99 29.14
CA ALA A 208 2.81 -15.49 29.60
C ALA A 208 1.98 -14.41 30.31
N THR A 209 2.57 -13.27 30.67
CA THR A 209 1.83 -12.13 31.25
C THR A 209 1.13 -11.28 30.20
N VAL A 210 1.59 -11.33 28.94
CA VAL A 210 1.09 -10.50 27.82
C VAL A 210 0.49 -11.33 26.68
N LEU A 211 0.80 -12.62 26.60
CA LEU A 211 0.28 -13.54 25.59
C LEU A 211 -0.59 -14.64 26.21
N PRO A 212 -1.77 -14.94 25.63
CA PRO A 212 -2.62 -16.05 26.08
C PRO A 212 -1.97 -17.43 25.95
N ASP A 213 -1.20 -17.66 24.87
CA ASP A 213 -0.48 -18.91 24.62
C ASP A 213 0.90 -18.65 24.00
N PRO A 214 1.96 -18.44 24.82
CA PRO A 214 3.32 -18.24 24.36
C PRO A 214 3.97 -19.46 23.68
N ALA A 215 3.29 -20.61 23.63
CA ALA A 215 3.77 -21.80 22.92
C ALA A 215 3.15 -21.93 21.53
N HIS A 216 2.07 -21.20 21.25
CA HIS A 216 1.31 -21.28 20.00
C HIS A 216 2.15 -20.88 18.79
N LEU A 217 2.04 -21.66 17.72
CA LEU A 217 2.48 -21.29 16.38
C LEU A 217 1.71 -22.15 15.38
N ASP A 218 0.92 -21.52 14.52
CA ASP A 218 0.31 -22.18 13.38
C ASP A 218 1.11 -21.84 12.11
N LEU A 219 1.72 -22.86 11.50
CA LEU A 219 2.50 -22.69 10.27
C LEU A 219 1.61 -22.49 9.05
N ALA A 220 0.36 -22.99 9.04
CA ALA A 220 -0.55 -22.78 7.93
C ALA A 220 -1.00 -21.32 7.91
N GLU A 221 -1.49 -20.81 9.04
CA GLU A 221 -1.86 -19.40 9.21
C GLU A 221 -0.70 -18.45 8.91
N LEU A 222 0.50 -18.77 9.42
CA LEU A 222 1.69 -17.98 9.12
C LEU A 222 2.03 -17.98 7.62
N ASN A 223 1.89 -19.12 6.96
CA ASN A 223 2.10 -19.15 5.52
C ASN A 223 1.03 -18.32 4.83
N ASP A 224 -0.26 -18.43 5.18
CA ASP A 224 -1.34 -17.63 4.59
C ASP A 224 -1.05 -16.12 4.68
N LEU A 225 -0.51 -15.66 5.81
CA LEU A 225 -0.01 -14.28 5.97
C LEU A 225 1.17 -13.96 5.04
N LEU A 226 2.15 -14.88 4.95
CA LEU A 226 3.27 -14.74 4.01
C LEU A 226 2.83 -14.80 2.54
N TRP A 227 1.73 -15.46 2.20
CA TRP A 227 1.15 -15.45 0.86
C TRP A 227 0.49 -14.10 0.58
N ALA A 228 -0.18 -13.50 1.57
CA ALA A 228 -0.74 -12.16 1.46
C ALA A 228 0.34 -11.07 1.34
N GLU A 229 1.49 -11.23 2.01
CA GLU A 229 2.60 -10.26 1.99
C GLU A 229 3.67 -10.57 0.92
N GLY A 230 3.74 -11.81 0.45
CA GLY A 230 4.81 -12.38 -0.39
C GLY A 230 4.71 -12.10 -1.88
N ASP A 231 3.73 -11.32 -2.33
CA ASP A 231 3.69 -10.76 -3.69
C ASP A 231 4.52 -9.47 -3.80
N ALA A 232 5.56 -9.32 -2.98
CA ALA A 232 6.46 -8.16 -2.99
C ALA A 232 7.39 -8.10 -4.22
N ARG A 233 7.23 -8.95 -5.23
CA ARG A 233 8.14 -9.04 -6.41
C ARG A 233 7.54 -8.54 -7.71
N ALA A 234 6.23 -8.54 -7.84
CA ALA A 234 5.54 -7.65 -8.74
C ALA A 234 4.71 -6.77 -7.82
N GLU A 235 5.03 -5.48 -7.67
CA GLU A 235 3.91 -4.61 -7.28
C GLU A 235 2.83 -4.90 -8.32
N PRO A 236 1.64 -5.37 -7.90
CA PRO A 236 0.58 -5.64 -8.85
C PRO A 236 0.43 -4.38 -9.68
N ASP A 237 0.35 -4.50 -11.02
CA ASP A 237 0.28 -3.36 -11.93
C ASP A 237 -1.11 -2.70 -11.86
N PHE A 238 -1.51 -2.37 -10.63
CA PHE A 238 -2.69 -1.63 -10.30
C PHE A 238 -2.70 -0.33 -11.10
N HIS A 239 -3.90 0.20 -11.27
CA HIS A 239 -4.05 1.46 -11.97
C HIS A 239 -3.07 2.53 -11.41
N PRO A 240 -2.30 3.26 -12.26
CA PRO A 240 -1.19 4.11 -11.82
C PRO A 240 -1.56 5.17 -10.77
N ALA A 241 -2.81 5.64 -10.77
CA ALA A 241 -3.28 6.57 -9.75
C ALA A 241 -3.36 5.95 -8.34
N TYR A 242 -3.67 4.66 -8.25
CA TYR A 242 -3.70 3.94 -6.97
C TYR A 242 -2.28 3.60 -6.50
N THR A 243 -1.42 3.12 -7.40
CA THR A 243 0.02 2.93 -7.11
C THR A 243 0.66 4.21 -6.59
N GLN A 244 0.43 5.34 -7.27
CA GLN A 244 0.95 6.64 -6.81
C GLN A 244 0.41 7.06 -5.43
N LEU A 245 -0.84 6.70 -5.08
CA LEU A 245 -1.36 6.95 -3.73
C LEU A 245 -0.68 6.08 -2.67
N LEU A 246 -0.43 4.80 -2.98
CA LEU A 246 0.29 3.89 -2.09
C LEU A 246 1.71 4.40 -1.86
N GLU A 247 2.44 4.72 -2.93
CA GLU A 247 3.79 5.28 -2.89
C GLU A 247 3.86 6.54 -2.03
N ARG A 248 2.97 7.54 -2.31
CA ARG A 248 2.91 8.81 -1.59
C ARG A 248 2.57 8.67 -0.10
N THR A 249 1.96 7.56 0.28
CA THR A 249 1.52 7.33 1.66
C THR A 249 2.42 6.38 2.42
N THR A 250 3.44 5.79 1.79
CA THR A 250 4.43 4.92 2.44
C THR A 250 4.93 5.56 3.74
N GLY A 251 4.88 4.80 4.85
CA GLY A 251 5.25 5.30 6.19
C GLY A 251 4.18 6.16 6.90
N HIS A 252 3.02 6.43 6.28
CA HIS A 252 1.90 7.14 6.91
C HIS A 252 0.82 6.16 7.41
N PRO A 253 0.11 6.44 8.54
CA PRO A 253 -0.96 5.57 9.05
C PRO A 253 -2.14 5.30 8.08
N VAL A 254 -2.27 6.09 7.02
CA VAL A 254 -3.27 5.87 5.96
C VAL A 254 -2.84 4.78 4.97
N HIS A 255 -1.54 4.51 4.85
CA HIS A 255 -0.97 3.56 3.89
C HIS A 255 -1.60 2.19 4.02
N HIS A 256 -1.61 1.64 5.24
CA HIS A 256 -2.19 0.33 5.52
C HIS A 256 -3.68 0.26 5.10
N ARG A 257 -4.44 1.34 5.33
CA ARG A 257 -5.87 1.38 4.97
C ARG A 257 -6.12 1.51 3.47
N LEU A 258 -5.14 2.00 2.72
CA LEU A 258 -5.16 1.96 1.27
C LEU A 258 -4.69 0.59 0.76
N LYS A 259 -3.56 0.08 1.27
CA LYS A 259 -2.93 -1.18 0.86
C LYS A 259 -3.83 -2.40 1.06
N MET A 260 -4.49 -2.52 2.21
CA MET A 260 -5.29 -3.72 2.54
C MET A 260 -6.42 -4.01 1.54
N PRO A 261 -7.28 -3.05 1.15
CA PRO A 261 -8.21 -3.21 0.03
C PRO A 261 -7.57 -3.63 -1.30
N GLY A 262 -6.28 -3.33 -1.52
CA GLY A 262 -5.54 -3.74 -2.71
C GLY A 262 -5.39 -5.25 -2.84
N LEU A 263 -5.34 -6.00 -1.73
CA LEU A 263 -5.24 -7.46 -1.76
C LEU A 263 -6.49 -8.10 -2.39
N ASP A 264 -7.66 -7.56 -2.09
CA ASP A 264 -8.93 -7.99 -2.68
C ASP A 264 -9.04 -7.66 -4.19
N LEU A 265 -8.25 -6.69 -4.68
CA LEU A 265 -8.18 -6.32 -6.10
C LEU A 265 -7.25 -7.24 -6.91
N MET A 266 -6.42 -8.05 -6.26
CA MET A 266 -5.51 -8.98 -6.95
C MET A 266 -6.25 -10.15 -7.58
N VAL A 267 -7.46 -10.44 -7.10
CA VAL A 267 -8.35 -11.41 -7.74
C VAL A 267 -9.19 -10.67 -8.78
N ALA A 268 -8.96 -10.98 -10.05
CA ALA A 268 -9.77 -10.45 -11.14
C ALA A 268 -11.26 -10.70 -10.85
N PRO A 269 -12.11 -9.66 -10.85
CA PRO A 269 -13.52 -9.85 -10.56
C PRO A 269 -14.16 -10.66 -11.69
N GLU A 270 -15.09 -11.56 -11.34
CA GLU A 270 -15.90 -12.22 -12.37
C GLU A 270 -16.62 -11.15 -13.21
N PRO A 271 -16.49 -11.20 -14.55
CA PRO A 271 -17.16 -10.24 -15.42
C PRO A 271 -18.69 -10.35 -15.26
N PRO A 272 -19.42 -9.23 -15.33
CA PRO A 272 -20.88 -9.29 -15.31
C PRO A 272 -21.41 -10.07 -16.51
N GLU A 273 -22.56 -10.71 -16.33
CA GLU A 273 -23.31 -11.31 -17.44
C GLU A 273 -23.66 -10.23 -18.48
N GLU A 274 -23.58 -10.56 -19.77
CA GLU A 274 -23.69 -9.57 -20.84
C GLU A 274 -25.04 -8.83 -20.84
N ASP A 275 -26.15 -9.55 -20.58
CA ASP A 275 -27.48 -8.95 -20.47
C ASP A 275 -27.58 -7.96 -19.30
N GLU A 276 -26.91 -8.25 -18.17
CA GLU A 276 -26.86 -7.35 -17.01
C GLU A 276 -26.03 -6.10 -17.30
N LEU A 277 -24.90 -6.28 -17.99
CA LEU A 277 -24.05 -5.18 -18.46
C LEU A 277 -24.83 -4.24 -19.39
N ILE A 278 -25.51 -4.79 -20.40
CA ILE A 278 -26.32 -4.01 -21.35
C ILE A 278 -27.41 -3.24 -20.61
N ALA A 279 -28.13 -3.89 -19.69
CA ALA A 279 -29.18 -3.24 -18.91
C ALA A 279 -28.64 -2.11 -18.03
N ALA A 280 -27.46 -2.30 -17.41
CA ALA A 280 -26.81 -1.30 -16.59
C ALA A 280 -26.26 -0.11 -17.40
N LEU A 281 -25.84 -0.33 -18.64
CA LEU A 281 -25.35 0.69 -19.56
C LEU A 281 -26.45 1.51 -20.24
N ASP A 282 -27.72 1.10 -20.17
CA ASP A 282 -28.82 1.74 -20.90
C ASP A 282 -28.93 3.26 -20.67
N PRO A 283 -28.76 3.79 -19.44
CA PRO A 283 -28.77 5.25 -19.23
C PRO A 283 -27.68 5.99 -20.01
N ILE A 284 -26.50 5.37 -20.18
CA ILE A 284 -25.38 5.93 -20.94
C ILE A 284 -25.67 5.83 -22.45
N LEU A 285 -26.08 4.64 -22.90
CA LEU A 285 -26.40 4.36 -24.31
C LEU A 285 -27.53 5.26 -24.81
N TRP A 286 -28.55 5.54 -23.99
CA TRP A 286 -29.61 6.47 -24.34
C TRP A 286 -29.08 7.87 -24.68
N PHE A 287 -28.19 8.43 -23.84
CA PHE A 287 -27.58 9.73 -24.12
C PHE A 287 -26.71 9.72 -25.37
N MET A 288 -25.98 8.62 -25.60
CA MET A 288 -25.16 8.46 -26.81
C MET A 288 -26.03 8.43 -28.07
N ARG A 289 -27.14 7.66 -28.06
CA ARG A 289 -28.11 7.57 -29.17
C ARG A 289 -28.75 8.93 -29.47
N GLU A 290 -29.16 9.67 -28.45
CA GLU A 290 -29.73 11.02 -28.61
C GLU A 290 -28.72 12.03 -29.16
N ALA A 291 -27.43 11.83 -28.88
CA ALA A 291 -26.33 12.69 -29.35
C ALA A 291 -25.71 12.24 -30.68
N ASP A 292 -26.15 11.12 -31.26
CA ASP A 292 -25.68 10.62 -32.54
C ASP A 292 -26.23 11.44 -33.73
N GLY A 293 -25.63 11.28 -34.91
CA GLY A 293 -26.05 11.98 -36.12
C GLY A 293 -25.90 13.50 -36.04
N GLU A 294 -27.03 14.23 -36.03
CA GLU A 294 -27.03 15.70 -35.96
C GLU A 294 -26.64 16.23 -34.56
N GLY A 295 -26.80 15.39 -33.52
CA GLY A 295 -26.57 15.73 -32.13
C GLY A 295 -27.67 16.60 -31.50
N ILE A 296 -27.52 16.87 -30.21
CA ILE A 296 -28.51 17.60 -29.41
C ILE A 296 -28.19 19.09 -29.47
N THR A 297 -29.09 19.88 -30.06
CA THR A 297 -28.97 21.35 -30.01
C THR A 297 -29.30 21.86 -28.61
N LEU A 298 -28.31 22.48 -27.96
CA LEU A 298 -28.46 23.05 -26.63
C LEU A 298 -29.13 24.43 -26.70
N THR A 299 -29.78 24.81 -25.62
CA THR A 299 -30.28 26.18 -25.42
C THR A 299 -29.14 27.20 -25.44
N ALA A 300 -29.45 28.50 -25.55
CA ALA A 300 -28.46 29.57 -25.49
C ALA A 300 -27.62 29.56 -24.19
N ALA A 301 -28.21 29.09 -23.08
CA ALA A 301 -27.52 28.91 -21.81
C ALA A 301 -26.68 27.61 -21.73
N GLY A 302 -26.68 26.80 -22.78
CA GLY A 302 -25.94 25.54 -22.85
C GLY A 302 -26.62 24.35 -22.17
N HIS A 303 -27.90 24.46 -21.83
CA HIS A 303 -28.71 23.38 -21.26
C HIS A 303 -29.39 22.52 -22.32
N LEU A 304 -29.75 21.30 -21.97
CA LEU A 304 -30.64 20.44 -22.74
C LEU A 304 -32.00 21.14 -22.99
N PRO A 305 -32.63 20.91 -24.16
CA PRO A 305 -33.97 21.42 -24.43
C PRO A 305 -35.01 20.77 -23.50
N PRO A 306 -36.08 21.50 -23.08
CA PRO A 306 -37.04 21.01 -22.08
C PRO A 306 -37.61 19.60 -22.33
N ALA A 307 -38.02 19.31 -23.56
CA ALA A 307 -38.56 17.99 -23.92
C ALA A 307 -37.54 16.85 -23.75
N LEU A 308 -36.25 17.13 -23.94
CA LEU A 308 -35.20 16.15 -23.71
C LEU A 308 -34.87 16.02 -22.21
N VAL A 309 -35.00 17.09 -21.43
CA VAL A 309 -34.86 17.02 -19.97
C VAL A 309 -35.92 16.10 -19.38
N GLU A 310 -37.18 16.21 -19.80
CA GLU A 310 -38.26 15.35 -19.30
C GLU A 310 -37.96 13.86 -19.55
N ARG A 311 -37.55 13.50 -20.78
CA ARG A 311 -37.14 12.12 -21.10
C ARG A 311 -35.88 11.69 -20.35
N ALA A 312 -34.89 12.56 -20.22
CA ALA A 312 -33.68 12.26 -19.45
C ALA A 312 -33.98 11.99 -17.97
N CYS A 313 -34.98 12.65 -17.39
CA CYS A 313 -35.41 12.39 -16.03
C CYS A 313 -36.03 11.00 -15.84
N GLU A 314 -36.58 10.39 -16.89
CA GLU A 314 -37.09 9.02 -16.85
C GLU A 314 -35.96 7.99 -16.96
N VAL A 315 -34.87 8.35 -17.62
CA VAL A 315 -33.74 7.45 -17.93
C VAL A 315 -32.64 7.50 -16.89
N VAL A 316 -32.35 8.65 -16.28
CA VAL A 316 -31.27 8.80 -15.30
C VAL A 316 -31.70 8.24 -13.94
N PRO A 317 -31.13 7.10 -13.48
CA PRO A 317 -31.63 6.41 -12.29
C PRO A 317 -31.70 7.28 -11.04
N THR A 318 -30.70 8.14 -10.81
CA THR A 318 -30.61 8.98 -9.61
C THR A 318 -31.46 10.26 -9.65
N GLN A 319 -32.20 10.50 -10.75
CA GLN A 319 -33.07 11.66 -10.86
C GLN A 319 -34.39 11.38 -10.13
N ILE A 320 -34.75 12.24 -9.17
CA ILE A 320 -36.08 12.19 -8.57
C ILE A 320 -37.05 12.85 -9.55
N THR A 321 -38.10 12.13 -9.92
CA THR A 321 -39.22 12.68 -10.68
C THR A 321 -40.35 13.13 -9.74
N GLY A 322 -41.06 14.20 -10.08
CA GLY A 322 -42.29 14.60 -9.40
C GLY A 322 -42.16 15.65 -8.28
N LEU A 323 -40.97 16.24 -8.09
CA LEU A 323 -40.76 17.42 -7.22
C LEU A 323 -40.82 18.72 -8.05
N GLY A 324 -41.86 18.89 -8.85
CA GLY A 324 -42.09 20.09 -9.68
C GLY A 324 -42.23 19.79 -11.18
N LYS A 325 -42.01 20.80 -12.02
CA LYS A 325 -41.92 20.63 -13.48
C LYS A 325 -40.47 20.35 -13.82
N ASP A 326 -40.11 19.07 -13.94
CA ASP A 326 -38.77 18.57 -14.29
C ASP A 326 -38.42 18.78 -15.77
N ASN A 327 -38.65 20.00 -16.28
CA ASN A 327 -38.49 20.36 -17.69
C ASN A 327 -37.38 21.39 -17.94
N ARG A 328 -36.59 21.72 -16.92
CA ARG A 328 -35.38 22.52 -17.06
C ARG A 328 -34.24 21.82 -16.37
N GLU A 329 -33.12 21.70 -17.08
CA GLU A 329 -31.94 20.99 -16.57
C GLU A 329 -31.39 21.57 -15.26
N VAL A 330 -31.55 22.88 -15.04
CA VAL A 330 -31.18 23.54 -13.77
C VAL A 330 -32.00 23.05 -12.57
N HIS A 331 -33.17 22.45 -12.80
CA HIS A 331 -34.01 21.83 -11.78
C HIS A 331 -33.79 20.30 -11.71
N ALA A 332 -33.20 19.71 -12.75
CA ALA A 332 -32.83 18.29 -12.83
C ALA A 332 -31.32 18.09 -12.55
N ALA A 333 -30.92 18.29 -11.29
CA ALA A 333 -29.50 18.28 -10.90
C ALA A 333 -28.78 16.96 -11.23
N SER A 334 -29.44 15.81 -11.04
CA SER A 334 -28.84 14.50 -11.33
C SER A 334 -28.61 14.32 -12.84
N VAL A 335 -29.60 14.69 -13.67
CA VAL A 335 -29.47 14.70 -15.14
C VAL A 335 -28.30 15.59 -15.57
N ARG A 336 -28.20 16.79 -15.00
CA ARG A 336 -27.12 17.73 -15.31
C ARG A 336 -25.75 17.15 -14.97
N HIS A 337 -25.60 16.59 -13.76
CA HIS A 337 -24.34 16.01 -13.30
C HIS A 337 -23.95 14.80 -14.15
N PHE A 338 -24.92 13.93 -14.47
CA PHE A 338 -24.67 12.76 -15.30
C PHE A 338 -24.26 13.16 -16.72
N ARG A 339 -24.97 14.09 -17.38
CA ARG A 339 -24.55 14.61 -18.69
C ARG A 339 -23.16 15.25 -18.65
N HIS A 340 -22.82 15.96 -17.57
CA HIS A 340 -21.47 16.53 -17.40
C HIS A 340 -20.42 15.42 -17.24
N ALA A 341 -20.70 14.39 -16.44
CA ALA A 341 -19.83 13.24 -16.28
C ALA A 341 -19.55 12.56 -17.62
N LEU A 342 -20.58 12.32 -18.45
CA LEU A 342 -20.46 11.77 -19.81
C LEU A 342 -19.57 12.62 -20.73
N GLN A 343 -19.51 13.94 -20.53
CA GLN A 343 -18.58 14.80 -21.26
C GLN A 343 -17.15 14.67 -20.73
N THR A 344 -16.98 14.58 -19.41
CA THR A 344 -15.66 14.43 -18.78
C THR A 344 -15.01 13.10 -19.18
N VAL A 345 -15.79 12.01 -19.21
CA VAL A 345 -15.33 10.72 -19.73
C VAL A 345 -15.31 10.64 -21.26
N LYS A 346 -15.40 11.78 -21.97
CA LYS A 346 -15.25 11.87 -23.43
C LYS A 346 -16.28 11.08 -24.26
N LEU A 347 -17.39 10.61 -23.67
CA LEU A 347 -18.49 9.97 -24.40
C LEU A 347 -19.36 10.98 -25.15
N LEU A 348 -19.49 12.19 -24.62
CA LEU A 348 -20.18 13.31 -25.26
C LEU A 348 -19.25 14.50 -25.42
N ARG A 349 -19.43 15.29 -26.48
CA ARG A 349 -18.65 16.51 -26.70
C ARG A 349 -19.55 17.68 -27.07
N LYS A 350 -19.36 18.81 -26.39
CA LYS A 350 -19.96 20.08 -26.79
C LYS A 350 -19.16 20.72 -27.92
N HIS A 351 -19.82 21.05 -29.03
CA HIS A 351 -19.25 21.78 -30.15
C HIS A 351 -20.27 22.77 -30.72
N LYS A 352 -19.93 24.07 -30.73
CA LYS A 352 -20.76 25.16 -31.29
C LYS A 352 -22.24 25.13 -30.86
N GLY A 353 -22.50 24.88 -29.58
CA GLY A 353 -23.86 24.83 -29.03
C GLY A 353 -24.60 23.51 -29.25
N THR A 354 -23.98 22.52 -29.87
CA THR A 354 -24.52 21.16 -30.02
C THR A 354 -23.74 20.19 -29.14
N LEU A 355 -24.42 19.27 -28.47
CA LEU A 355 -23.82 18.11 -27.81
C LEU A 355 -23.83 16.94 -28.80
N ARG A 356 -22.67 16.34 -29.06
CA ARG A 356 -22.50 15.34 -30.11
C ARG A 356 -21.78 14.10 -29.59
N LEU A 357 -22.08 12.96 -30.18
CA LEU A 357 -21.32 11.74 -30.05
C LEU A 357 -20.03 11.84 -30.89
N PRO A 358 -18.83 11.70 -30.29
CA PRO A 358 -17.59 11.70 -31.07
C PRO A 358 -17.52 10.50 -32.03
N ALA A 359 -17.01 10.71 -33.24
CA ALA A 359 -16.94 9.66 -34.26
C ALA A 359 -16.15 8.40 -33.84
N LYS A 360 -15.16 8.55 -32.95
CA LYS A 360 -14.40 7.42 -32.39
C LYS A 360 -15.18 6.60 -31.35
N ILE A 361 -16.21 7.20 -30.75
CA ILE A 361 -17.06 6.61 -29.71
C ILE A 361 -18.32 6.01 -30.31
N ALA A 362 -18.77 6.48 -31.49
CA ALA A 362 -19.97 5.99 -32.15
C ALA A 362 -20.06 4.46 -32.33
N PRO A 363 -18.97 3.72 -32.65
CA PRO A 363 -19.02 2.25 -32.70
C PRO A 363 -19.43 1.59 -31.38
N LEU A 364 -19.17 2.24 -30.24
CA LEU A 364 -19.48 1.72 -28.91
C LEU A 364 -20.99 1.70 -28.59
N LEU A 365 -21.84 2.23 -29.47
CA LEU A 365 -23.31 2.10 -29.37
C LEU A 365 -23.78 0.64 -29.44
N GLU A 366 -23.04 -0.19 -30.18
CA GLU A 366 -23.36 -1.60 -30.45
C GLU A 366 -22.29 -2.54 -29.85
N ASP A 367 -21.41 -2.02 -29.00
CA ASP A 367 -20.31 -2.75 -28.35
C ASP A 367 -20.28 -2.45 -26.84
N PRO A 368 -21.07 -3.19 -26.03
CA PRO A 368 -21.16 -2.98 -24.58
C PRO A 368 -19.81 -3.15 -23.86
N TRP A 369 -18.98 -4.10 -24.29
CA TRP A 369 -17.67 -4.36 -23.71
C TRP A 369 -16.63 -3.29 -24.11
N GLY A 370 -16.69 -2.78 -25.34
CA GLY A 370 -15.91 -1.61 -25.73
C GLY A 370 -16.31 -0.36 -24.94
N LEU A 371 -17.61 -0.17 -24.65
CA LEU A 371 -18.08 0.92 -23.78
C LEU A 371 -17.61 0.73 -22.32
N TRP A 372 -17.64 -0.49 -21.81
CA TRP A 372 -17.09 -0.85 -20.50
C TRP A 372 -15.60 -0.47 -20.39
N GLU A 373 -14.79 -0.85 -21.37
CA GLU A 373 -13.35 -0.56 -21.37
C GLU A 373 -13.07 0.94 -21.53
N HIS A 374 -13.87 1.64 -22.33
CA HIS A 374 -13.82 3.10 -22.40
C HIS A 374 -14.12 3.75 -21.04
N LEU A 375 -15.08 3.24 -20.29
CA LEU A 375 -15.36 3.74 -18.94
C LEU A 375 -14.20 3.46 -17.98
N ARG A 376 -13.66 2.24 -17.96
CA ARG A 376 -12.49 1.87 -17.13
C ARG A 376 -11.33 2.84 -17.33
N SER A 377 -10.97 3.09 -18.59
CA SER A 377 -9.85 3.98 -18.95
C SER A 377 -10.09 5.48 -18.70
N THR A 378 -11.30 5.90 -18.30
CA THR A 378 -11.65 7.32 -18.16
C THR A 378 -12.27 7.72 -16.82
N LEU A 379 -12.63 6.77 -15.96
CA LEU A 379 -13.20 7.04 -14.63
C LEU A 379 -12.22 7.80 -13.72
N ILE A 380 -10.91 7.56 -13.87
CA ILE A 380 -9.86 8.27 -13.15
C ILE A 380 -9.24 9.34 -14.08
N PRO A 381 -9.28 10.62 -13.70
CA PRO A 381 -8.63 11.68 -14.48
C PRO A 381 -7.13 11.48 -14.67
N GLU A 382 -6.63 11.75 -15.87
CA GLU A 382 -5.18 11.70 -16.20
C GLU A 382 -4.36 12.72 -15.41
N ARG A 383 -4.95 13.87 -15.03
CA ARG A 383 -4.24 14.96 -14.36
C ARG A 383 -4.21 14.77 -12.85
N ASP A 384 -3.05 14.97 -12.26
CA ASP A 384 -2.87 14.99 -10.81
C ASP A 384 -3.71 16.08 -10.13
N GLY A 385 -4.10 15.81 -8.89
CA GLY A 385 -4.86 16.72 -8.03
C GLY A 385 -6.07 16.06 -7.41
N PHE A 386 -6.95 16.91 -6.85
CA PHE A 386 -8.08 16.45 -6.04
C PHE A 386 -8.98 15.45 -6.75
N GLU A 387 -9.37 15.70 -8.01
CA GLU A 387 -10.29 14.81 -8.72
C GLU A 387 -9.69 13.42 -8.98
N ARG A 388 -8.37 13.32 -9.24
CA ARG A 388 -7.67 12.04 -9.42
C ARG A 388 -7.61 11.26 -8.11
N ASP A 389 -7.17 11.89 -7.02
CA ASP A 389 -7.10 11.26 -5.70
C ASP A 389 -8.52 10.86 -5.24
N ALA A 390 -9.51 11.74 -5.39
CA ALA A 390 -10.88 11.50 -4.95
C ALA A 390 -11.61 10.44 -5.79
N SER A 391 -11.43 10.40 -7.10
CA SER A 391 -11.94 9.29 -7.93
C SER A 391 -11.30 7.96 -7.55
N THR A 392 -9.99 7.95 -7.27
CA THR A 392 -9.27 6.71 -6.91
C THR A 392 -9.74 6.18 -5.55
N VAL A 393 -9.82 7.03 -4.52
CA VAL A 393 -10.33 6.64 -3.19
C VAL A 393 -11.80 6.24 -3.25
N LEU A 394 -12.61 6.92 -4.08
CA LEU A 394 -14.00 6.53 -4.31
C LEU A 394 -14.10 5.13 -4.92
N LEU A 395 -13.34 4.84 -5.96
CA LEU A 395 -13.33 3.53 -6.62
C LEU A 395 -12.86 2.44 -5.66
N LEU A 396 -11.84 2.72 -4.84
CA LEU A 396 -11.35 1.79 -3.81
C LEU A 396 -12.41 1.52 -2.74
N HIS A 397 -13.17 2.54 -2.32
CA HIS A 397 -14.28 2.34 -1.39
C HIS A 397 -15.40 1.51 -2.03
N VAL A 398 -15.73 1.77 -3.30
CA VAL A 398 -16.78 1.06 -4.03
C VAL A 398 -16.40 -0.39 -4.30
N SER A 399 -15.13 -0.67 -4.63
CA SER A 399 -14.66 -2.02 -4.90
C SER A 399 -14.81 -2.95 -3.69
N MET A 400 -14.75 -2.40 -2.47
CA MET A 400 -14.88 -3.17 -1.22
C MET A 400 -16.34 -3.40 -0.79
N LEU A 401 -17.31 -2.88 -1.55
CA LEU A 401 -18.71 -3.12 -1.22
C LEU A 401 -19.12 -4.56 -1.55
N PRO A 402 -19.96 -5.19 -0.71
CA PRO A 402 -20.64 -6.42 -1.10
C PRO A 402 -21.67 -6.13 -2.20
N SER A 403 -22.17 -7.17 -2.87
CA SER A 403 -23.25 -7.05 -3.85
C SER A 403 -24.44 -6.24 -3.32
N GLY A 404 -24.91 -5.27 -4.10
CA GLY A 404 -25.95 -4.31 -3.70
C GLY A 404 -25.58 -3.37 -2.53
N GLY A 405 -24.30 -3.27 -2.18
CA GLY A 405 -23.78 -2.44 -1.08
C GLY A 405 -23.99 -0.94 -1.30
N ALA A 406 -24.04 -0.19 -0.19
CA ALA A 406 -24.29 1.25 -0.21
C ALA A 406 -23.00 2.08 -0.12
N LEU A 407 -22.87 3.05 -1.02
CA LEU A 407 -21.76 4.02 -1.03
C LEU A 407 -21.80 4.90 0.22
N SER A 408 -20.69 4.92 0.98
CA SER A 408 -20.50 5.82 2.12
C SER A 408 -19.63 6.99 1.72
N ILE A 409 -20.25 8.14 1.43
CA ILE A 409 -19.51 9.38 1.15
C ILE A 409 -18.64 9.78 2.36
N ASP A 410 -19.11 9.53 3.59
CA ASP A 410 -18.33 9.82 4.79
C ASP A 410 -17.04 9.00 4.88
N ALA A 411 -17.04 7.75 4.41
CA ALA A 411 -15.83 6.94 4.36
C ALA A 411 -14.80 7.51 3.39
N VAL A 412 -15.25 7.93 2.20
CA VAL A 412 -14.41 8.58 1.18
C VAL A 412 -13.84 9.91 1.71
N VAL A 413 -14.68 10.74 2.34
CA VAL A 413 -14.25 12.02 2.94
C VAL A 413 -13.20 11.81 4.02
N ARG A 414 -13.35 10.80 4.89
CA ARG A 414 -12.37 10.52 5.94
C ARG A 414 -11.00 10.17 5.37
N LEU A 415 -10.94 9.25 4.40
CA LEU A 415 -9.68 8.89 3.74
C LEU A 415 -9.04 10.07 3.02
N LEU A 416 -9.83 10.88 2.30
CA LEU A 416 -9.32 12.10 1.66
C LEU A 416 -8.79 13.11 2.66
N GLY A 417 -9.44 13.27 3.81
CA GLY A 417 -8.98 14.13 4.90
C GLY A 417 -7.61 13.72 5.43
N GLU A 418 -7.38 12.42 5.56
CA GLU A 418 -6.09 11.87 6.01
C GLU A 418 -4.99 11.93 4.94
N LEU A 419 -5.37 11.99 3.67
CA LEU A 419 -4.49 12.35 2.55
C LEU A 419 -4.19 13.85 2.50
N GLY A 420 -4.74 14.65 3.42
CA GLY A 420 -4.52 16.09 3.52
C GLY A 420 -5.50 16.94 2.72
N TRP A 421 -6.49 16.35 2.05
CA TRP A 421 -7.52 17.11 1.34
C TRP A 421 -8.52 17.72 2.32
N SER A 422 -8.78 19.02 2.16
CA SER A 422 -9.76 19.73 2.97
C SER A 422 -10.41 20.85 2.19
N THR A 423 -11.59 21.27 2.65
CA THR A 423 -12.31 22.44 2.18
C THR A 423 -12.49 23.42 3.34
N SER A 424 -12.63 24.71 3.04
CA SER A 424 -12.88 25.74 4.06
C SER A 424 -14.20 25.52 4.81
N ASP A 425 -15.16 24.86 4.18
CA ASP A 425 -16.43 24.48 4.74
C ASP A 425 -16.48 22.98 5.09
N ARG A 426 -17.14 22.64 6.20
CA ARG A 426 -17.20 21.26 6.74
C ARG A 426 -17.82 20.24 5.77
N TRP A 427 -18.65 20.68 4.83
CA TRP A 427 -19.40 19.82 3.90
C TRP A 427 -18.93 19.93 2.44
N GLY A 428 -17.89 20.73 2.17
CA GLY A 428 -17.42 20.99 0.81
C GLY A 428 -16.98 19.72 0.11
N LEU A 429 -16.21 18.87 0.81
CA LEU A 429 -15.77 17.57 0.28
C LEU A 429 -16.95 16.66 -0.08
N HIS A 430 -18.01 16.58 0.74
CA HIS A 430 -19.19 15.75 0.43
C HIS A 430 -19.88 16.19 -0.86
N ALA A 431 -19.99 17.50 -1.09
CA ALA A 431 -20.57 18.04 -2.31
C ALA A 431 -19.68 17.71 -3.52
N LEU A 432 -18.38 17.97 -3.40
CA LEU A 432 -17.41 17.69 -4.47
C LEU A 432 -17.38 16.21 -4.86
N ILE A 433 -17.38 15.30 -3.90
CA ILE A 433 -17.38 13.84 -4.17
C ILE A 433 -18.64 13.42 -4.94
N ARG A 434 -19.81 13.99 -4.61
CA ARG A 434 -21.06 13.70 -5.33
C ARG A 434 -21.11 14.29 -6.73
N GLU A 435 -20.28 15.29 -7.00
CA GLU A 435 -20.13 15.92 -8.32
C GLU A 435 -19.01 15.29 -9.15
N LEU A 436 -18.21 14.38 -8.57
CA LEU A 436 -17.20 13.64 -9.31
C LEU A 436 -17.85 12.87 -10.47
N PRO A 437 -17.25 12.91 -11.68
CA PRO A 437 -17.70 12.12 -12.82
C PRO A 437 -17.84 10.63 -12.48
N ALA A 438 -16.84 10.05 -11.80
CA ALA A 438 -16.86 8.64 -11.39
C ALA A 438 -18.06 8.33 -10.48
N CYS A 439 -18.33 9.17 -9.47
CA CYS A 439 -19.48 9.02 -8.58
C CYS A 439 -20.80 9.08 -9.35
N SER A 440 -20.92 10.05 -10.27
CA SER A 440 -22.11 10.19 -11.08
C SER A 440 -22.31 9.01 -12.04
N ILE A 441 -21.26 8.43 -12.60
CA ILE A 441 -21.36 7.27 -13.49
C ILE A 441 -21.75 6.03 -12.70
N LEU A 442 -21.02 5.69 -11.65
CA LEU A 442 -21.26 4.48 -10.85
C LEU A 442 -22.68 4.42 -10.28
N ARG A 443 -23.20 5.56 -9.79
CA ARG A 443 -24.57 5.63 -9.22
C ARG A 443 -25.68 5.49 -10.27
N ASN A 444 -25.39 5.74 -11.55
CA ASN A 444 -26.35 5.66 -12.64
C ASN A 444 -26.11 4.45 -13.56
N LEU A 445 -25.13 3.59 -13.27
CA LEU A 445 -24.85 2.37 -14.02
C LEU A 445 -25.77 1.23 -13.57
N ARG A 446 -27.07 1.37 -13.81
CA ARG A 446 -28.12 0.44 -13.38
C ARG A 446 -29.41 0.65 -14.19
N PRO A 447 -30.25 -0.39 -14.36
CA PRO A 447 -31.50 -0.27 -15.11
C PRO A 447 -32.65 0.34 -14.31
N ASP A 448 -32.62 0.26 -12.99
CA ASP A 448 -33.75 0.63 -12.13
C ASP A 448 -33.61 2.04 -11.54
N ALA A 449 -34.73 2.76 -11.49
CA ALA A 449 -34.79 4.08 -10.89
C ALA A 449 -34.46 4.02 -9.40
N ALA A 450 -33.53 4.88 -8.96
CA ALA A 450 -33.06 4.99 -7.60
C ALA A 450 -33.49 6.34 -7.01
N SER A 451 -33.98 6.34 -5.77
CA SER A 451 -34.14 7.61 -5.05
C SER A 451 -32.78 8.30 -4.93
N ARG A 452 -32.71 9.65 -4.93
CA ARG A 452 -31.45 10.37 -4.67
C ARG A 452 -30.78 9.98 -3.35
N ARG A 453 -31.56 9.47 -2.39
CA ARG A 453 -31.10 8.98 -1.08
C ARG A 453 -30.70 7.50 -1.10
N ASP A 454 -30.99 6.80 -2.18
CA ASP A 454 -30.47 5.45 -2.38
C ASP A 454 -29.00 5.57 -2.78
N GLU A 455 -28.15 5.01 -1.93
CA GLU A 455 -26.71 4.94 -2.15
C GLU A 455 -26.28 3.54 -2.58
N ARG A 456 -27.21 2.59 -2.74
CA ARG A 456 -26.88 1.25 -3.24
C ARG A 456 -26.39 1.33 -4.67
N LEU A 457 -25.32 0.61 -4.94
CA LEU A 457 -24.74 0.44 -6.27
C LEU A 457 -25.14 -0.91 -6.84
N SER A 458 -25.22 -0.99 -8.17
CA SER A 458 -25.38 -2.27 -8.88
C SER A 458 -24.10 -3.08 -8.79
N ASP A 459 -24.22 -4.39 -8.98
CA ASP A 459 -23.06 -5.28 -9.02
C ASP A 459 -22.16 -4.95 -10.22
N VAL A 460 -22.73 -4.50 -11.34
CA VAL A 460 -21.98 -3.98 -12.50
C VAL A 460 -21.13 -2.76 -12.11
N ALA A 461 -21.65 -1.83 -11.30
CA ALA A 461 -20.89 -0.66 -10.84
C ALA A 461 -19.75 -1.03 -9.88
N ILE A 462 -20.01 -1.97 -8.96
CA ILE A 462 -18.98 -2.48 -8.03
C ILE A 462 -17.87 -3.20 -8.82
N THR A 463 -18.26 -4.04 -9.78
CA THR A 463 -17.33 -4.77 -10.66
C THR A 463 -16.53 -3.82 -11.53
N LEU A 464 -17.15 -2.77 -12.07
CA LEU A 464 -16.44 -1.74 -12.85
C LEU A 464 -15.38 -1.03 -12.00
N ALA A 465 -15.70 -0.70 -10.75
CA ALA A 465 -14.76 -0.07 -9.84
C ALA A 465 -13.57 -1.00 -9.51
N ARG A 466 -13.83 -2.29 -9.26
CA ARG A 466 -12.80 -3.33 -9.08
C ARG A 466 -11.91 -3.42 -10.31
N ALA A 467 -12.50 -3.67 -11.48
CA ALA A 467 -11.77 -3.83 -12.73
C ALA A 467 -10.99 -2.57 -13.14
N THR A 468 -11.44 -1.37 -12.74
CA THR A 468 -10.71 -0.12 -13.01
C THR A 468 -9.41 -0.02 -12.23
N LEU A 469 -9.36 -0.53 -10.99
CA LEU A 469 -8.19 -0.44 -10.11
C LEU A 469 -7.30 -1.67 -10.13
N ALA A 470 -7.88 -2.83 -10.42
CA ALA A 470 -7.20 -4.12 -10.47
C ALA A 470 -6.02 -4.07 -11.47
N PRO A 471 -5.00 -4.94 -11.26
CA PRO A 471 -3.91 -5.07 -12.21
C PRO A 471 -4.42 -5.39 -13.61
N GLU A 472 -3.76 -4.88 -14.65
CA GLU A 472 -3.99 -5.43 -15.98
C GLU A 472 -3.66 -6.93 -15.96
N GLU A 473 -4.54 -7.78 -16.50
CA GLU A 473 -4.23 -9.20 -16.69
C GLU A 473 -2.97 -9.27 -17.56
N THR A 474 -1.84 -9.63 -16.94
CA THR A 474 -0.68 -10.05 -17.71
C THR A 474 -1.05 -11.40 -18.31
N ASP A 475 -1.39 -11.38 -19.60
CA ASP A 475 -1.47 -12.55 -20.48
C ASP A 475 -0.08 -13.23 -20.57
N ASP A 476 0.46 -13.73 -19.46
CA ASP A 476 1.75 -14.43 -19.41
C ASP A 476 1.55 -15.91 -19.02
N TRP A 477 1.48 -16.73 -20.07
CA TRP A 477 1.46 -18.20 -20.08
C TRP A 477 2.86 -18.81 -19.87
#